data_AF-A0A4R4EJL7-F1
#
_entry.id   AF-A0A4R4EJL7-F1
#
_cell.length_a   1.000
_cell.length_b   1.000
_cell.length_c   1.000
_cell.angle_alpha   90.00
_cell.angle_beta   90.00
_cell.angle_gamma   90.00
#
_symmetry.space_group_name_H-M   'P 1'
#
loop_
_entity.id
_entity.type
_entity.pdbx_description
1 polymer ?
#
loop_
_entity_poly.entity_id
_entity_poly.type
_entity_poly.pdbx_seq_one_letter_code
_entity_poly.pdbx_strand_id
1 'polypeptide(L)'
;MKKPRKPYDDRSDLEKLQSQWWKLSGLHSREEWSAAVVRAATAAEIAANIAIRSEFQKVGSFSSSFVDSLLIWANGLRGKLEKLLIPISKDTERGPAIAALKGLALEVNAVRNGIAHRGEFCSAKKAATTIQKAREFVDGIMRIYEPEFELKERKGEP
;
A
#
# COMPACT_ATOMS: atom_id res chain seq x y z
N MET A 1 30.92 11.50 -5.36
CA MET A 1 30.39 10.21 -4.88
C MET A 1 28.90 10.35 -4.59
N LYS A 2 28.03 9.49 -5.12
CA LYS A 2 26.62 9.43 -4.69
C LYS A 2 26.59 8.92 -3.23
N LYS A 3 25.89 9.61 -2.33
CA LYS A 3 25.67 9.13 -0.96
C LYS A 3 25.07 7.71 -1.01
N PRO A 4 25.52 6.77 -0.14
CA PRO A 4 24.90 5.46 -0.05
C PRO A 4 23.43 5.64 0.31
N ARG A 5 22.55 4.90 -0.40
CA ARG A 5 21.12 4.93 -0.11
C ARG A 5 20.87 4.27 1.24
N LYS A 6 19.99 4.86 2.05
CA LYS A 6 19.47 4.26 3.28
C LYS A 6 18.98 2.82 3.02
N PRO A 7 19.40 1.82 3.82
CA PRO A 7 18.89 0.45 3.73
C PRO A 7 17.35 0.43 3.79
N TYR A 8 16.72 -0.58 3.18
CA TYR A 8 15.27 -0.60 3.06
C TYR A 8 14.59 -0.70 4.43
N ASP A 9 15.12 -1.51 5.33
CA ASP A 9 14.49 -1.75 6.63
C ASP A 9 14.52 -0.52 7.53
N ASP A 10 15.55 0.32 7.39
CA ASP A 10 15.71 1.57 8.13
C ASP A 10 14.78 2.69 7.62
N ARG A 11 14.14 2.53 6.46
CA ARG A 11 13.26 3.55 5.87
C ARG A 11 11.97 3.72 6.68
N SER A 12 11.48 4.97 6.74
CA SER A 12 10.13 5.26 7.23
C SER A 12 9.08 4.61 6.33
N ASP A 13 7.85 4.50 6.81
CA ASP A 13 6.77 3.91 6.00
C ASP A 13 6.49 4.73 4.73
N LEU A 14 6.58 6.07 4.79
CA LEU A 14 6.48 6.94 3.60
C LEU A 14 7.63 6.69 2.60
N GLU A 15 8.87 6.57 3.09
CA GLU A 15 10.03 6.24 2.26
C GLU A 15 9.86 4.85 1.61
N LYS A 16 9.35 3.87 2.36
CA LYS A 16 9.07 2.51 1.87
C LYS A 16 7.96 2.52 0.82
N LEU A 17 6.87 3.25 1.04
CA LEU A 17 5.77 3.43 0.11
C LEU A 17 6.28 4.00 -1.23
N GLN A 18 7.00 5.13 -1.16
CA GLN A 18 7.59 5.77 -2.33
C GLN A 18 8.59 4.85 -3.06
N SER A 19 9.35 4.05 -2.31
CA SER A 19 10.31 3.10 -2.89
C SER A 19 9.65 1.97 -3.66
N GLN A 20 8.54 1.42 -3.14
CA GLN A 20 7.76 0.40 -3.84
C GLN A 20 7.16 0.99 -5.12
N TRP A 21 6.59 2.20 -5.05
CA TRP A 21 5.99 2.86 -6.21
C TRP A 21 7.03 3.18 -7.30
N TRP A 22 8.18 3.73 -6.91
CA TRP A 22 9.27 4.02 -7.85
C TRP A 22 9.78 2.76 -8.56
N LYS A 23 9.93 1.65 -7.81
CA LYS A 23 10.35 0.36 -8.38
C LYS A 23 9.27 -0.21 -9.31
N LEU A 24 8.00 -0.09 -8.93
CA LEU A 24 6.85 -0.45 -9.74
C LEU A 24 6.88 0.24 -11.09
N SER A 25 7.07 1.58 -11.14
CA SER A 25 7.05 2.32 -12.40
C SER A 25 8.08 1.78 -13.38
N GLY A 26 9.28 1.46 -12.88
CA GLY A 26 10.34 0.88 -13.70
C GLY A 26 10.13 -0.59 -14.10
N LEU A 27 9.33 -1.37 -13.36
CA LEU A 27 8.97 -2.74 -13.74
C LEU A 27 7.89 -2.72 -14.82
N HIS A 28 6.89 -1.85 -14.64
CA HIS A 28 5.82 -1.64 -15.59
C HIS A 28 6.38 -1.16 -16.94
N SER A 29 7.36 -0.26 -16.96
CA SER A 29 7.99 0.19 -18.21
C SER A 29 8.81 -0.89 -18.93
N ARG A 30 9.20 -1.98 -18.25
CA ARG A 30 9.93 -3.13 -18.81
C ARG A 30 9.03 -4.35 -19.05
N GLU A 31 7.71 -4.14 -19.00
CA GLU A 31 6.73 -5.21 -19.23
C GLU A 31 6.77 -6.35 -18.19
N GLU A 32 7.37 -6.10 -17.02
CA GLU A 32 7.39 -7.06 -15.90
C GLU A 32 6.07 -7.00 -15.11
N TRP A 33 4.96 -7.33 -15.77
CA TRP A 33 3.58 -7.10 -15.32
C TRP A 33 3.26 -7.70 -13.94
N SER A 34 3.55 -8.98 -13.76
CA SER A 34 3.28 -9.68 -12.49
C SER A 34 4.06 -9.05 -11.33
N ALA A 35 5.34 -8.73 -11.55
CA ALA A 35 6.17 -8.10 -10.54
C ALA A 35 5.68 -6.67 -10.22
N ALA A 36 5.29 -5.89 -11.23
CA ALA A 36 4.73 -4.56 -11.04
C ALA A 36 3.47 -4.59 -10.17
N VAL A 37 2.55 -5.54 -10.40
CA VAL A 37 1.34 -5.71 -9.59
C VAL A 37 1.65 -6.07 -8.14
N VAL A 38 2.60 -6.99 -7.90
CA VAL A 38 3.01 -7.35 -6.53
C VAL A 38 3.54 -6.12 -5.78
N ARG A 39 4.31 -5.27 -6.45
CA ARG A 39 4.81 -4.00 -5.87
C ARG A 39 3.67 -3.00 -5.61
N ALA A 40 2.68 -2.93 -6.50
CA ALA A 40 1.51 -2.06 -6.34
C ALA A 40 0.71 -2.44 -5.09
N ALA A 41 0.43 -3.73 -4.94
CA ALA A 41 -0.27 -4.27 -3.78
C ALA A 41 0.53 -4.07 -2.48
N THR A 42 1.86 -4.20 -2.53
CA THR A 42 2.74 -3.94 -1.38
C THR A 42 2.68 -2.47 -0.97
N ALA A 43 2.67 -1.54 -1.94
CA ALA A 43 2.51 -0.12 -1.65
C ALA A 43 1.14 0.19 -1.03
N ALA A 44 0.06 -0.39 -1.55
CA ALA A 44 -1.26 -0.28 -0.93
C ALA A 44 -1.28 -0.81 0.51
N GLU A 45 -0.61 -1.93 0.79
CA GLU A 45 -0.49 -2.45 2.15
C GLU A 45 0.29 -1.51 3.09
N ILE A 46 1.37 -0.88 2.60
CA ILE A 46 2.13 0.11 3.38
C ILE A 46 1.26 1.34 3.68
N ALA A 47 0.49 1.84 2.71
CA ALA A 47 -0.44 2.95 2.95
C ALA A 47 -1.48 2.58 4.04
N ALA A 48 -2.01 1.37 4.01
CA ALA A 48 -2.89 0.88 5.07
C ALA A 48 -2.18 0.80 6.44
N ASN A 49 -0.91 0.39 6.49
CA ASN A 49 -0.13 0.39 7.74
C ASN A 49 0.03 1.82 8.29
N ILE A 50 0.32 2.82 7.45
CA ILE A 50 0.43 4.23 7.85
C ILE A 50 -0.88 4.70 8.48
N ALA A 51 -2.01 4.45 7.80
CA ALA A 51 -3.33 4.79 8.31
C ALA A 51 -3.61 4.13 9.67
N ILE A 52 -3.34 2.83 9.79
CA ILE A 52 -3.54 2.08 11.04
C ILE A 52 -2.69 2.65 12.18
N ARG A 53 -1.41 2.95 11.94
CA ARG A 53 -0.55 3.57 12.95
C ARG A 53 -1.09 4.92 13.40
N SER A 54 -1.56 5.74 12.47
CA SER A 54 -2.17 7.04 12.79
C SER A 54 -3.46 6.89 13.59
N GLU A 55 -4.30 5.90 13.30
CA GLU A 55 -5.47 5.59 14.13
C GLU A 55 -5.09 5.21 15.55
N PHE A 56 -4.16 4.25 15.71
CA PHE A 56 -3.71 3.81 17.03
C PHE A 56 -3.11 4.95 17.86
N GLN A 57 -2.37 5.87 17.23
CA GLN A 57 -1.85 7.07 17.90
C GLN A 57 -2.95 8.01 18.41
N LYS A 58 -4.10 8.08 17.72
CA LYS A 58 -5.22 8.95 18.13
C LYS A 58 -6.07 8.33 19.24
N VAL A 59 -6.22 7.00 19.25
CA VAL A 59 -7.05 6.32 20.26
C VAL A 59 -6.30 6.03 21.56
N GLY A 60 -4.96 6.03 21.57
CA GLY A 60 -4.20 5.83 22.80
C GLY A 60 -2.69 5.71 22.64
N SER A 61 -2.00 5.46 23.75
CA SER A 61 -0.54 5.28 23.80
C SER A 61 -0.19 3.80 23.69
N PHE A 62 -0.10 3.29 22.46
CA PHE A 62 0.38 1.93 22.18
C PHE A 62 1.85 1.94 21.78
N SER A 63 2.62 0.95 22.24
CA SER A 63 4.00 0.80 21.77
C SER A 63 4.03 0.45 20.28
N SER A 64 5.08 0.87 19.59
CA SER A 64 5.29 0.50 18.18
C SER A 64 5.33 -1.02 17.99
N SER A 65 5.98 -1.75 18.89
CA SER A 65 6.08 -3.21 18.86
C SER A 65 4.72 -3.91 18.98
N PHE A 66 3.81 -3.38 19.80
CA PHE A 66 2.46 -3.91 19.91
C PHE A 66 1.69 -3.69 18.60
N VAL A 67 1.70 -2.48 18.05
CA VAL A 67 1.04 -2.18 16.77
C VAL A 67 1.63 -3.04 15.65
N ASP A 68 2.96 -3.22 15.62
CA ASP A 68 3.63 -4.09 14.65
C ASP A 68 3.14 -5.54 14.73
N SER A 69 2.93 -6.06 15.95
CA SER A 69 2.38 -7.41 16.14
C SER A 69 0.96 -7.55 15.57
N LEU A 70 0.12 -6.52 15.74
CA LEU A 70 -1.23 -6.48 15.15
C LEU A 70 -1.17 -6.40 13.63
N LEU A 71 -0.26 -5.58 13.09
CA LEU A 71 -0.03 -5.48 11.67
C LEU A 71 0.38 -6.84 11.09
N ILE A 72 1.30 -7.57 11.74
CA ILE A 72 1.70 -8.92 11.31
C ILE A 72 0.51 -9.89 11.37
N TRP A 73 -0.23 -9.90 12.48
CA TRP A 73 -1.41 -10.76 12.67
C TRP A 73 -2.50 -10.52 11.61
N ALA A 74 -2.75 -9.26 11.26
CA ALA A 74 -3.76 -8.91 10.28
C ALA A 74 -3.45 -9.54 8.91
N ASN A 75 -2.16 -9.52 8.52
CA ASN A 75 -1.56 -10.12 7.32
C ASN A 75 -2.21 -9.72 5.98
N GLY A 76 -1.43 -9.03 5.13
CA GLY A 76 -1.86 -8.65 3.79
C GLY A 76 -2.91 -7.54 3.77
N LEU A 77 -3.03 -6.84 2.65
CA LEU A 77 -3.90 -5.67 2.47
C LEU A 77 -5.35 -5.89 2.94
N ARG A 78 -5.99 -7.01 2.56
CA ARG A 78 -7.36 -7.32 3.01
C ARG A 78 -7.45 -7.38 4.53
N GLY A 79 -6.52 -8.09 5.17
CA GLY A 79 -6.51 -8.26 6.60
C GLY A 79 -6.30 -6.94 7.34
N LYS A 80 -5.41 -6.08 6.83
CA LYS A 80 -5.19 -4.72 7.38
C LYS A 80 -6.49 -3.91 7.40
N LEU A 81 -7.24 -3.93 6.30
CA LEU A 81 -8.50 -3.19 6.24
C LEU A 81 -9.59 -3.78 7.12
N GLU A 82 -9.90 -5.06 6.93
CA GLU A 82 -11.09 -5.66 7.53
C GLU A 82 -10.95 -5.90 9.03
N LYS A 83 -9.73 -6.20 9.50
CA LYS A 83 -9.49 -6.53 10.91
C LYS A 83 -9.05 -5.34 11.75
N LEU A 84 -8.44 -4.32 11.14
CA LEU A 84 -7.86 -3.19 11.88
C LEU A 84 -8.44 -1.85 11.42
N LEU A 85 -8.16 -1.42 10.18
CA LEU A 85 -8.42 -0.04 9.77
C LEU A 85 -9.92 0.32 9.74
N ILE A 86 -10.78 -0.52 9.18
CA ILE A 86 -12.22 -0.26 9.15
C ILE A 86 -12.82 -0.33 10.57
N PRO A 87 -12.53 -1.36 11.40
CA PRO A 87 -13.04 -1.39 12.77
C PRO A 87 -12.64 -0.18 13.62
N ILE A 88 -11.37 0.22 13.60
CA ILE A 88 -10.89 1.34 14.44
C ILE A 88 -11.41 2.70 13.95
N SER A 89 -11.70 2.84 12.66
CA SER A 89 -12.18 4.11 12.07
C SER A 89 -13.71 4.20 11.97
N LYS A 90 -14.44 3.13 12.28
CA LYS A 90 -15.88 3.00 12.00
C LYS A 90 -16.72 4.16 12.55
N ASP A 91 -16.45 4.57 13.78
CA ASP A 91 -17.23 5.59 14.49
C ASP A 91 -16.58 6.99 14.40
N THR A 92 -15.66 7.17 13.44
CA THR A 92 -14.99 8.44 13.17
C THR A 92 -15.53 9.08 11.89
N GLU A 93 -15.34 10.39 11.72
CA GLU A 93 -15.78 11.13 10.52
C GLU A 93 -15.20 10.58 9.20
N ARG A 94 -14.02 9.95 9.26
CA ARG A 94 -13.33 9.35 8.11
C ARG A 94 -13.72 7.90 7.83
N GLY A 95 -14.46 7.25 8.74
CA GLY A 95 -14.90 5.86 8.60
C GLY A 95 -15.60 5.56 7.27
N PRO A 96 -16.58 6.38 6.83
CA PRO A 96 -17.23 6.18 5.53
C PRO A 96 -16.28 6.25 4.34
N ALA A 97 -15.34 7.21 4.34
CA ALA A 97 -14.36 7.36 3.26
C ALA A 97 -13.41 6.15 3.18
N ILE A 98 -12.95 5.65 4.33
CA ILE A 98 -12.11 4.45 4.41
C ILE A 98 -12.87 3.21 3.94
N ALA A 99 -14.14 3.06 4.36
CA ALA A 99 -14.98 1.94 3.96
C ALA A 99 -15.22 1.92 2.44
N ALA A 100 -15.37 3.08 1.79
CA ALA A 100 -15.53 3.20 0.35
C ALA A 100 -14.30 2.66 -0.43
N LEU A 101 -13.10 2.74 0.14
CA LEU A 101 -11.86 2.23 -0.48
C LEU A 101 -11.72 0.70 -0.40
N LYS A 102 -12.58 0.01 0.37
CA LYS A 102 -12.51 -1.45 0.56
C LYS A 102 -12.55 -2.22 -0.74
N GLY A 103 -13.42 -1.84 -1.68
CA GLY A 103 -13.58 -2.52 -2.96
C GLY A 103 -12.27 -2.58 -3.75
N LEU A 104 -11.60 -1.43 -3.88
CA LEU A 104 -10.31 -1.31 -4.57
C LEU A 104 -9.25 -2.25 -3.96
N ALA A 105 -9.14 -2.25 -2.65
CA ALA A 105 -8.16 -3.07 -1.94
C ALA A 105 -8.42 -4.57 -2.09
N LEU A 106 -9.68 -5.01 -2.05
CA LEU A 106 -10.04 -6.42 -2.25
C LEU A 106 -9.65 -6.92 -3.63
N GLU A 107 -9.89 -6.10 -4.66
CA GLU A 107 -9.54 -6.44 -6.04
C GLU A 107 -8.02 -6.52 -6.24
N VAL A 108 -7.28 -5.54 -5.72
CA VAL A 108 -5.80 -5.54 -5.75
C VAL A 108 -5.25 -6.78 -5.04
N ASN A 109 -5.77 -7.09 -3.86
CA ASN A 109 -5.37 -8.25 -3.09
C ASN A 109 -5.66 -9.57 -3.82
N ALA A 110 -6.81 -9.69 -4.48
CA ALA A 110 -7.18 -10.89 -5.23
C ALA A 110 -6.21 -11.18 -6.38
N VAL A 111 -5.83 -10.16 -7.16
CA VAL A 111 -4.87 -10.32 -8.27
C VAL A 111 -3.48 -10.64 -7.75
N ARG A 112 -2.98 -9.93 -6.73
CA ARG A 112 -1.69 -10.20 -6.11
C ARG A 112 -1.60 -11.64 -5.59
N ASN A 113 -2.67 -12.14 -4.97
CA ASN A 113 -2.70 -13.51 -4.46
C ASN A 113 -2.67 -14.56 -5.58
N GLY A 114 -3.34 -14.31 -6.71
CA GLY A 114 -3.22 -15.16 -7.89
C GLY A 114 -1.78 -15.26 -8.38
N ILE A 115 -1.10 -14.13 -8.48
CA ILE A 115 0.30 -14.09 -8.92
C ILE A 115 1.22 -14.79 -7.89
N ALA A 116 1.18 -14.35 -6.63
CA ALA A 116 2.17 -14.74 -5.62
C ALA A 116 1.97 -16.15 -5.06
N HIS A 117 0.74 -16.66 -5.02
CA HIS A 117 0.44 -17.97 -4.41
C HIS A 117 0.02 -19.03 -5.43
N ARG A 118 -0.50 -18.64 -6.60
CA ARG A 118 -0.94 -19.58 -7.65
C ARG A 118 -0.07 -19.54 -8.91
N GLY A 119 0.94 -18.66 -8.96
CA GLY A 119 1.82 -18.53 -10.12
C GLY A 119 1.12 -17.98 -11.37
N GLU A 120 0.00 -17.27 -11.21
CA GLU A 120 -0.71 -16.69 -12.35
C GLU A 120 0.14 -15.64 -13.06
N PHE A 121 0.19 -15.72 -14.39
CA PHE A 121 0.73 -14.64 -15.21
C PHE A 121 -0.26 -13.47 -15.27
N CYS A 122 0.28 -12.26 -15.34
CA CYS A 122 -0.51 -11.04 -15.49
C CYS A 122 -0.31 -10.46 -16.89
N SER A 123 -1.42 -10.13 -17.57
CA SER A 123 -1.37 -9.40 -18.83
C SER A 123 -1.15 -7.91 -18.61
N ALA A 124 -0.67 -7.20 -19.63
CA ALA A 124 -0.50 -5.74 -19.58
C ALA A 124 -1.79 -5.02 -19.15
N LYS A 125 -2.94 -5.38 -19.73
CA LYS A 125 -4.24 -4.81 -19.37
C LYS A 125 -4.61 -5.07 -17.91
N LYS A 126 -4.48 -6.32 -17.44
CA LYS A 126 -4.79 -6.68 -16.03
C LYS A 126 -3.84 -5.96 -15.08
N ALA A 127 -2.57 -5.83 -15.42
CA ALA A 127 -1.59 -5.10 -14.62
C ALA A 127 -1.92 -3.61 -14.54
N ALA A 128 -2.14 -2.94 -15.67
CA ALA A 128 -2.50 -1.52 -15.72
C ALA A 128 -3.76 -1.22 -14.89
N THR A 129 -4.82 -2.01 -15.05
CA THR A 129 -6.04 -1.86 -14.25
C THR A 129 -5.79 -2.08 -12.76
N THR A 130 -4.99 -3.08 -12.38
CA THR A 130 -4.70 -3.37 -10.97
C THR A 130 -3.82 -2.29 -10.34
N ILE A 131 -2.82 -1.79 -11.08
CA ILE A 131 -1.94 -0.70 -10.65
C ILE A 131 -2.75 0.58 -10.45
N GLN A 132 -3.66 0.90 -11.37
CA GLN A 132 -4.53 2.06 -11.25
C GLN A 132 -5.44 1.97 -10.01
N LYS A 133 -6.04 0.81 -9.74
CA LYS A 133 -6.84 0.60 -8.52
C LYS A 133 -6.01 0.71 -7.25
N ALA A 134 -4.78 0.19 -7.27
CA ALA A 134 -3.84 0.37 -6.16
C ALA A 134 -3.48 1.84 -5.97
N ARG A 135 -3.33 2.62 -7.06
CA ARG A 135 -3.05 4.06 -7.02
C ARG A 135 -4.20 4.81 -6.38
N GLU A 136 -5.42 4.57 -6.84
CA GLU A 136 -6.63 5.18 -6.28
C GLU A 136 -6.80 4.86 -4.79
N PHE A 137 -6.52 3.61 -4.40
CA PHE A 137 -6.52 3.23 -2.99
C PHE A 137 -5.47 3.99 -2.19
N VAL A 138 -4.22 4.02 -2.66
CA VAL A 138 -3.12 4.72 -1.96
C VAL A 138 -3.44 6.21 -1.85
N ASP A 139 -3.76 6.88 -2.95
CA ASP A 139 -4.06 8.31 -2.95
C ASP A 139 -5.27 8.63 -2.04
N GLY A 140 -6.29 7.76 -2.04
CA GLY A 140 -7.45 7.88 -1.16
C GLY A 140 -7.08 7.81 0.32
N ILE A 141 -6.20 6.87 0.71
CA ILE A 141 -5.68 6.78 2.08
C ILE A 141 -4.78 7.98 2.40
N MET A 142 -3.81 8.29 1.55
CA MET A 142 -2.84 9.36 1.82
C MET A 142 -3.51 10.72 1.95
N ARG A 143 -4.55 11.01 1.17
CA ARG A 143 -5.34 12.25 1.33
C ARG A 143 -5.95 12.40 2.74
N ILE A 144 -6.31 11.29 3.40
CA ILE A 144 -6.93 11.30 4.74
C ILE A 144 -5.88 11.48 5.85
N TYR A 145 -4.69 10.89 5.68
CA TYR A 145 -3.72 10.76 6.78
C TYR A 145 -2.44 11.59 6.59
N GLU A 146 -2.05 11.85 5.36
CA GLU A 146 -0.79 12.50 4.95
C GLU A 146 -1.05 13.35 3.68
N PRO A 147 -1.89 14.40 3.76
CA PRO A 147 -2.44 15.09 2.59
C PRO A 147 -1.39 15.79 1.72
N GLU A 148 -0.21 16.08 2.26
CA GLU A 148 0.92 16.68 1.54
C GLU A 148 1.78 15.64 0.80
N PHE A 149 1.53 14.34 1.04
CA PHE A 149 2.28 13.28 0.41
C PHE A 149 1.75 13.00 -1.00
N GLU A 150 2.63 13.13 -1.99
CA GLU A 150 2.34 12.75 -3.38
C GLU A 150 3.27 11.63 -3.85
N LEU A 151 2.66 10.58 -4.41
CA LEU A 151 3.40 9.50 -5.05
C LEU A 151 4.12 9.99 -6.31
N LYS A 152 5.44 9.85 -6.30
CA LYS A 152 6.29 10.18 -7.46
C LYS A 152 6.54 8.93 -8.29
N GLU A 153 6.35 9.05 -9.60
CA GLU A 153 6.73 8.02 -10.54
C GLU A 153 8.14 8.23 -11.06
N ARG A 154 8.78 7.13 -11.47
CA ARG A 154 10.02 7.25 -12.22
C ARG A 154 9.68 7.88 -13.57
N LYS A 155 9.97 9.17 -13.75
CA LYS A 155 9.99 9.79 -15.08
C LYS A 155 10.89 8.93 -15.96
N GLY A 156 10.35 8.44 -17.08
CA GLY A 156 11.17 7.81 -18.10
C GLY A 156 12.21 8.83 -18.53
N GLU A 157 13.49 8.53 -18.28
CA GLU A 157 14.47 8.94 -19.28
C GLU A 157 14.16 8.08 -20.51
N PRO A 158 14.00 8.69 -21.70
CA PRO A 158 13.76 7.96 -22.94
C PRO A 158 14.85 6.91 -23.20
#